data_AF-X0MV13-F1
#
_entry.id   AF-X0MV13-F1
#
_cell.length_a   1.000
_cell.length_b   1.000
_cell.length_c   1.000
_cell.angle_alpha   90.00
_cell.angle_beta   90.00
_cell.angle_gamma   90.00
#
_symmetry.space_group_name_H-M   'P 1'
#
loop_
_entity.id
_entity.type
_entity.pdbx_description
1 polymer ?
#
loop_
_entity_poly.entity_id
_entity_poly.type
_entity_poly.pdbx_seq_one_letter_code
_entity_poly.pdbx_strand_id
1 'polypeptide(L)'
;MSGILAQVPVVNKLLGLDGNRQAINIPSVEIHHIETDPSKRARCLKHLLKANHANYSIVYNNLQYDNHNAHILSSAYLLGASVPQLNDIYDSEIRELEAWVPSPAEIGDDDWQELRGDARYQRAFVDFFEDKLVMRFHYDWHQEMEHYLFTGDEPLINGLIGGLGHPLIHLGYAFEMDCKELAMEALGLACVQHDFLHKYLDNKSYTRKAPFTSASPMDLLTKLSKDDRFDDVRSGRYDLEELFSKYEDIILEYWNAWEITDPVKQFELSQEAAAALLVATVKPGTHAFNFMLVHILTTSHAVRVLLPFIPEKYHIPLVRQWWLLALGIFIVKRRPLPDPDNVDSDTKQRGWNYVEDKAVNSDWATDAHYVKAIRVLKEASKTWGDVHDRYLLAALTFVDNFKGWTY
;
A
#
# COMPACT_ATOMS: atom_id res chain seq x y z
N MET A 1 -26.67 -44.37 -50.77
CA MET A 1 -25.27 -44.59 -50.36
C MET A 1 -24.81 -43.31 -49.70
N SER A 2 -25.01 -43.27 -48.38
CA SER A 2 -24.72 -42.16 -47.49
C SER A 2 -23.27 -42.22 -47.00
N GLY A 3 -22.74 -41.07 -46.59
CA GLY A 3 -21.67 -40.99 -45.60
C GLY A 3 -20.38 -40.33 -46.11
N ILE A 4 -19.70 -39.45 -45.38
CA ILE A 4 -19.86 -38.96 -44.00
C ILE A 4 -19.28 -37.53 -44.00
N LEU A 5 -20.10 -36.54 -43.66
CA LEU A 5 -19.64 -35.23 -43.17
C LEU A 5 -19.22 -35.44 -41.71
N ALA A 6 -17.95 -35.22 -41.40
CA ALA A 6 -17.45 -35.26 -40.03
C ALA A 6 -18.00 -34.05 -39.26
N GLN A 7 -19.12 -34.26 -38.57
CA GLN A 7 -19.55 -33.42 -37.47
C GLN A 7 -18.60 -33.68 -36.29
N VAL A 8 -17.82 -32.67 -35.91
CA VAL A 8 -17.07 -32.70 -34.66
C VAL A 8 -18.09 -32.51 -33.51
N PRO A 9 -18.18 -33.43 -32.54
CA PRO A 9 -19.14 -33.33 -31.45
C PRO A 9 -18.77 -32.19 -30.50
N VAL A 10 -19.67 -31.22 -30.36
CA VAL A 10 -19.72 -30.36 -29.17
C VAL A 10 -20.19 -31.24 -28.02
N VAL A 11 -19.24 -31.70 -27.20
CA VAL A 11 -19.53 -32.44 -25.96
C VAL A 11 -19.13 -31.60 -24.77
N ASN A 12 -20.17 -31.03 -24.17
CA ASN A 12 -20.39 -30.80 -22.74
C ASN A 12 -19.25 -30.25 -21.88
N LYS A 13 -19.44 -28.99 -21.49
CA LYS A 13 -19.60 -28.55 -20.09
C LYS A 13 -19.12 -29.58 -19.06
N LEU A 14 -17.84 -29.49 -18.72
CA LEU A 14 -17.37 -29.86 -17.39
C LEU A 14 -17.78 -28.73 -16.43
N LEU A 15 -18.87 -29.00 -15.72
CA LEU A 15 -19.29 -28.24 -14.55
C LEU A 15 -18.25 -28.40 -13.44
N GLY A 16 -17.75 -27.27 -12.94
CA GLY A 16 -17.07 -27.18 -11.65
C GLY A 16 -15.89 -26.22 -11.68
N LEU A 17 -16.10 -25.02 -11.12
CA LEU A 17 -15.11 -23.96 -10.83
C LEU A 17 -14.89 -22.88 -11.89
N ASP A 18 -15.95 -22.40 -12.54
CA ASP A 18 -16.03 -20.94 -12.80
C ASP A 18 -16.47 -20.29 -11.48
N GLY A 19 -15.53 -20.16 -10.54
CA GLY A 19 -15.74 -19.33 -9.36
C GLY A 19 -16.03 -17.92 -9.85
N ASN A 20 -17.17 -17.34 -9.45
CA ASN A 20 -17.51 -15.94 -9.69
C ASN A 20 -16.23 -15.10 -9.57
N ARG A 21 -15.73 -14.55 -10.68
CA ARG A 21 -14.62 -13.60 -10.65
C ARG A 21 -15.12 -12.39 -9.89
N GLN A 22 -14.79 -12.32 -8.61
CA GLN A 22 -15.17 -11.24 -7.72
C GLN A 22 -14.25 -10.05 -7.98
N ALA A 23 -14.57 -9.28 -9.02
CA ALA A 23 -13.85 -8.05 -9.33
C ALA A 23 -14.29 -6.92 -8.39
N ILE A 24 -13.33 -6.10 -7.96
CA ILE A 24 -13.60 -4.82 -7.29
C ILE A 24 -13.59 -3.72 -8.36
N ASN A 25 -14.76 -3.41 -8.90
CA ASN A 25 -14.92 -2.46 -9.98
C ASN A 25 -15.21 -1.06 -9.43
N ILE A 26 -14.16 -0.24 -9.36
CA ILE A 26 -14.21 1.15 -8.90
C ILE A 26 -13.55 2.07 -9.93
N PRO A 27 -13.98 3.34 -10.04
CA PRO A 27 -13.35 4.27 -10.96
C PRO A 27 -11.86 4.50 -10.66
N SER A 28 -11.07 4.76 -11.70
CA SER A 28 -9.69 5.23 -11.54
C SER A 28 -9.62 6.47 -10.67
N VAL A 29 -8.51 6.62 -9.94
CA VAL A 29 -8.11 7.94 -9.42
C VAL A 29 -7.76 8.87 -10.60
N GLU A 30 -7.71 10.17 -10.34
CA GLU A 30 -7.14 11.12 -11.30
C GLU A 30 -5.68 10.77 -11.53
N ILE A 31 -5.28 10.65 -12.80
CA ILE A 31 -3.89 10.38 -13.19
C ILE A 31 -3.23 11.70 -13.54
N HIS A 32 -2.13 11.98 -12.84
CA HIS A 32 -1.42 13.23 -12.94
C HIS A 32 -0.22 13.06 -13.86
N HIS A 33 -0.36 13.45 -15.12
CA HIS A 33 0.69 13.37 -16.15
C HIS A 33 1.83 14.39 -15.92
N ILE A 34 2.55 14.29 -14.79
CA ILE A 34 3.55 15.28 -14.35
C ILE A 34 4.71 15.42 -15.33
N GLU A 35 4.98 14.41 -16.14
CA GLU A 35 6.04 14.45 -17.15
C GLU A 35 5.75 15.51 -18.23
N THR A 36 4.47 15.73 -18.56
CA THR A 36 4.01 16.60 -19.66
C THR A 36 3.27 17.86 -19.20
N ASP A 37 2.87 17.95 -17.92
CA ASP A 37 2.19 19.10 -17.35
C ASP A 37 3.08 20.37 -17.38
N PRO A 38 2.65 21.46 -18.06
CA PRO A 38 3.44 22.67 -18.23
C PRO A 38 3.32 23.64 -17.04
N SER A 39 2.66 23.29 -15.96
CA SER A 39 2.57 24.14 -14.76
C SER A 39 3.93 24.20 -14.05
N LYS A 40 4.22 25.33 -13.40
CA LYS A 40 5.45 25.49 -12.62
C LYS A 40 5.56 24.46 -11.50
N ARG A 41 4.43 24.13 -10.87
CA ARG A 41 4.36 23.18 -9.75
C ARG A 41 4.63 21.74 -10.22
N ALA A 42 4.00 21.29 -11.30
CA ALA A 42 4.23 19.96 -11.83
C ALA A 42 5.67 19.77 -12.33
N ARG A 43 6.24 20.77 -13.03
CA ARG A 43 7.67 20.74 -13.40
C ARG A 43 8.59 20.65 -12.19
N CYS A 44 8.30 21.41 -11.13
CA CYS A 44 9.06 21.34 -9.88
C CYS A 44 9.03 19.90 -9.33
N LEU A 45 7.84 19.33 -9.15
CA LEU A 45 7.70 17.95 -8.69
C LEU A 45 8.46 16.96 -9.59
N LYS A 46 8.26 17.02 -10.90
CA LYS A 46 8.98 16.19 -11.88
C LYS A 46 10.49 16.24 -11.66
N HIS A 47 11.07 17.43 -11.52
CA HIS A 47 12.51 17.58 -11.32
C HIS A 47 12.97 17.02 -9.97
N LEU A 48 12.20 17.22 -8.90
CA LEU A 48 12.53 16.70 -7.56
C LEU A 48 12.44 15.16 -7.53
N LEU A 49 11.44 14.55 -8.16
CA LEU A 49 11.34 13.08 -8.26
C LEU A 49 12.51 12.49 -9.05
N LYS A 50 12.88 13.08 -10.19
CA LYS A 50 14.07 12.63 -10.95
C LYS A 50 15.37 12.85 -10.19
N ALA A 51 15.48 13.95 -9.43
CA ALA A 51 16.63 14.19 -8.59
C ALA A 51 16.69 13.20 -7.41
N ASN A 52 15.55 12.77 -6.85
CA ASN A 52 15.52 11.69 -5.86
C ASN A 52 16.04 10.39 -6.47
N HIS A 53 15.42 9.97 -7.58
CA HIS A 53 15.75 8.76 -8.32
C HIS A 53 17.23 8.66 -8.70
N ALA A 54 17.80 9.75 -9.22
CA ALA A 54 19.18 9.76 -9.68
C ALA A 54 20.21 9.70 -8.54
N ASN A 55 19.89 10.24 -7.36
CA ASN A 55 20.89 10.51 -6.32
C ASN A 55 20.81 9.58 -5.11
N TYR A 56 19.60 9.11 -4.74
CA TYR A 56 19.38 8.47 -3.44
C TYR A 56 18.85 7.05 -3.56
N SER A 57 19.33 6.20 -2.67
CA SER A 57 18.92 4.80 -2.53
C SER A 57 17.43 4.67 -2.19
N ILE A 58 16.79 3.58 -2.66
CA ILE A 58 15.37 3.28 -2.34
C ILE A 58 15.20 2.72 -0.92
N VAL A 59 16.26 2.11 -0.36
CA VAL A 59 16.36 1.75 1.05
C VAL A 59 17.66 2.26 1.66
N TYR A 60 17.61 2.77 2.89
CA TYR A 60 18.71 3.46 3.57
C TYR A 60 18.82 3.05 5.05
N ASN A 61 19.81 3.62 5.75
CA ASN A 61 20.09 3.39 7.16
C ASN A 61 20.31 1.89 7.46
N ASN A 62 21.39 1.34 6.90
CA ASN A 62 21.69 -0.09 6.96
C ASN A 62 20.58 -0.97 6.36
N LEU A 63 19.94 -0.48 5.28
CA LEU A 63 18.90 -1.18 4.53
C LEU A 63 17.63 -1.47 5.36
N GLN A 64 17.34 -0.64 6.36
CA GLN A 64 16.21 -0.83 7.27
C GLN A 64 15.01 0.05 6.96
N TYR A 65 15.23 1.21 6.33
CA TYR A 65 14.18 2.19 6.08
C TYR A 65 14.03 2.45 4.58
N ASP A 66 12.80 2.74 4.16
CA ASP A 66 12.45 3.03 2.78
C ASP A 66 12.49 4.53 2.51
N ASN A 67 12.96 4.93 1.33
CA ASN A 67 12.98 6.34 0.92
C ASN A 67 11.54 6.86 0.68
N HIS A 68 11.09 7.80 1.52
CA HIS A 68 9.74 8.36 1.48
C HIS A 68 9.60 9.63 0.66
N ASN A 69 10.69 10.16 0.11
CA ASN A 69 10.73 11.48 -0.54
C ASN A 69 9.71 11.57 -1.69
N ALA A 70 9.64 10.55 -2.54
CA ALA A 70 8.66 10.47 -3.62
C ALA A 70 7.21 10.47 -3.11
N HIS A 71 6.97 9.84 -1.95
CA HIS A 71 5.62 9.73 -1.37
C HIS A 71 5.16 11.06 -0.79
N ILE A 72 6.01 11.75 -0.01
CA ILE A 72 5.65 13.03 0.60
C ILE A 72 5.53 14.13 -0.46
N LEU A 73 6.45 14.20 -1.43
CA LEU A 73 6.39 15.19 -2.51
C LEU A 73 5.10 15.07 -3.32
N SER A 74 4.74 13.83 -3.71
CA SER A 74 3.52 13.57 -4.45
C SER A 74 2.28 13.88 -3.60
N SER A 75 2.25 13.49 -2.33
CA SER A 75 1.13 13.78 -1.44
C SER A 75 0.94 15.28 -1.20
N ALA A 76 2.02 16.01 -0.91
CA ALA A 76 2.01 17.44 -0.71
C ALA A 76 1.58 18.19 -1.97
N TYR A 77 2.06 17.76 -3.15
CA TYR A 77 1.60 18.29 -4.44
C TYR A 77 0.09 18.17 -4.62
N LEU A 78 -0.47 16.99 -4.34
CA LEU A 78 -1.93 16.71 -4.43
C LEU A 78 -2.74 17.46 -3.37
N LEU A 79 -2.12 17.79 -2.24
CA LEU A 79 -2.68 18.63 -1.19
C LEU A 79 -2.48 20.13 -1.43
N GLY A 80 -1.86 20.52 -2.54
CA GLY A 80 -1.78 21.91 -2.97
C GLY A 80 -0.50 22.65 -2.64
N ALA A 81 0.55 21.96 -2.16
CA ALA A 81 1.84 22.58 -1.83
C ALA A 81 2.38 23.45 -2.97
N SER A 82 2.91 24.63 -2.63
CA SER A 82 3.55 25.54 -3.56
C SER A 82 4.95 25.06 -3.97
N VAL A 83 5.55 25.69 -5.00
CA VAL A 83 6.92 25.38 -5.43
C VAL A 83 7.93 25.52 -4.29
N PRO A 84 7.96 26.61 -3.49
CA PRO A 84 8.84 26.69 -2.32
C PRO A 84 8.65 25.53 -1.35
N GLN A 85 7.40 25.21 -0.98
CA GLN A 85 7.11 24.10 -0.06
C GLN A 85 7.60 22.74 -0.58
N LEU A 86 7.47 22.47 -1.88
CA LEU A 86 8.00 21.24 -2.46
C LEU A 86 9.53 21.16 -2.38
N ASN A 87 10.24 22.29 -2.57
CA ASN A 87 11.68 22.32 -2.39
C ASN A 87 12.07 22.15 -0.92
N ASP A 88 11.36 22.81 0.00
CA ASP A 88 11.61 22.70 1.44
C ASP A 88 11.40 21.26 1.93
N ILE A 89 10.36 20.57 1.43
CA ILE A 89 10.11 19.15 1.69
C ILE A 89 11.29 18.29 1.19
N TYR A 90 11.69 18.47 -0.07
CA TYR A 90 12.81 17.72 -0.64
C TYR A 90 14.09 17.93 0.17
N ASP A 91 14.44 19.18 0.47
CA ASP A 91 15.64 19.56 1.22
C ASP A 91 15.62 19.06 2.67
N SER A 92 14.43 18.79 3.22
CA SER A 92 14.28 18.16 4.54
C SER A 92 14.53 16.66 4.45
N GLU A 93 13.86 15.96 3.52
CA GLU A 93 13.94 14.50 3.36
C GLU A 93 15.37 14.05 3.03
N ILE A 94 16.05 14.73 2.10
CA ILE A 94 17.39 14.31 1.65
C ILE A 94 18.49 14.41 2.70
N ARG A 95 18.22 15.00 3.88
CA ARG A 95 19.19 15.09 4.99
C ARG A 95 19.47 13.74 5.64
N GLU A 96 18.49 12.84 5.62
CA GLU A 96 18.59 11.51 6.22
C GLU A 96 18.88 10.43 5.17
N LEU A 97 18.60 10.70 3.89
CA LEU A 97 18.78 9.76 2.80
C LEU A 97 20.25 9.52 2.47
N GLU A 98 20.54 8.28 2.07
CA GLU A 98 21.85 7.83 1.62
C GLU A 98 21.91 7.83 0.09
N ALA A 99 23.05 8.24 -0.46
CA ALA A 99 23.27 8.16 -1.90
C ALA A 99 23.30 6.69 -2.39
N TRP A 100 23.15 6.49 -3.69
CA TRP A 100 23.36 5.16 -4.28
C TRP A 100 24.75 4.60 -3.98
N VAL A 101 24.80 3.33 -3.58
CA VAL A 101 26.04 2.56 -3.39
C VAL A 101 26.07 1.43 -4.41
N PRO A 102 27.24 1.09 -4.99
CA PRO A 102 27.36 -0.05 -5.91
C PRO A 102 26.86 -1.35 -5.26
N SER A 103 26.06 -2.11 -6.01
CA SER A 103 25.62 -3.45 -5.59
C SER A 103 26.76 -4.48 -5.64
N PRO A 104 26.63 -5.61 -4.92
CA PRO A 104 27.65 -6.67 -4.93
C PRO A 104 28.00 -7.21 -6.32
N ALA A 105 27.01 -7.28 -7.22
CA ALA A 105 27.14 -7.65 -8.62
C ALA A 105 25.97 -7.07 -9.45
N GLU A 106 26.11 -7.11 -10.77
CA GLU A 106 25.02 -6.85 -11.72
C GLU A 106 24.01 -8.00 -11.74
N ILE A 107 22.78 -7.71 -12.17
CA ILE A 107 21.69 -8.69 -12.24
C ILE A 107 21.37 -9.01 -13.70
N GLY A 108 21.32 -10.30 -14.04
CA GLY A 108 20.88 -10.81 -15.33
C GLY A 108 19.44 -11.33 -15.34
N ASP A 109 18.94 -11.69 -16.52
CA ASP A 109 17.59 -12.30 -16.68
C ASP A 109 17.43 -13.62 -15.93
N ASP A 110 18.51 -14.40 -15.80
CA ASP A 110 18.49 -15.71 -15.17
C ASP A 110 18.62 -15.64 -13.64
N ASP A 111 19.16 -14.53 -13.09
CA ASP A 111 19.57 -14.44 -11.67
C ASP A 111 18.59 -13.63 -10.80
N TRP A 112 17.81 -12.72 -11.40
CA TRP A 112 17.08 -11.69 -10.64
C TRP A 112 16.09 -12.26 -9.61
N GLN A 113 15.47 -13.41 -9.88
CA GLN A 113 14.52 -14.05 -8.96
C GLN A 113 15.20 -14.64 -7.73
N GLU A 114 16.43 -15.12 -7.87
CA GLU A 114 17.21 -15.73 -6.78
C GLU A 114 17.76 -14.68 -5.81
N LEU A 115 17.93 -13.44 -6.28
CA LEU A 115 18.46 -12.32 -5.51
C LEU A 115 17.37 -11.50 -4.79
N ARG A 116 16.09 -11.87 -4.94
CA ARG A 116 14.97 -11.23 -4.23
C ARG A 116 15.16 -11.37 -2.70
N GLY A 117 14.76 -10.34 -1.97
CA GLY A 117 14.93 -10.24 -0.52
C GLY A 117 16.32 -9.78 -0.06
N ASP A 118 17.29 -9.62 -0.98
CA ASP A 118 18.61 -9.08 -0.65
C ASP A 118 18.72 -7.60 -0.99
N ALA A 119 18.45 -6.76 0.02
CA ALA A 119 18.49 -5.31 -0.12
C ALA A 119 19.85 -4.71 -0.52
N ARG A 120 20.95 -5.48 -0.46
CA ARG A 120 22.26 -5.04 -0.97
C ARG A 120 22.25 -4.85 -2.49
N TYR A 121 21.33 -5.52 -3.18
CA TYR A 121 21.18 -5.45 -4.63
C TYR A 121 20.23 -4.34 -5.10
N GLN A 122 19.75 -3.45 -4.22
CA GLN A 122 18.79 -2.41 -4.58
C GLN A 122 19.18 -1.59 -5.82
N ARG A 123 20.46 -1.22 -5.95
CA ARG A 123 20.94 -0.44 -7.10
C ARG A 123 20.89 -1.28 -8.36
N ALA A 124 21.41 -2.50 -8.32
CA ALA A 124 21.40 -3.42 -9.45
C ALA A 124 19.97 -3.82 -9.89
N PHE A 125 19.01 -3.92 -8.96
CA PHE A 125 17.61 -4.15 -9.33
C PHE A 125 17.02 -2.96 -10.09
N VAL A 126 17.24 -1.73 -9.62
CA VAL A 126 16.78 -0.53 -10.34
C VAL A 126 17.44 -0.44 -11.71
N ASP A 127 18.76 -0.62 -11.79
CA ASP A 127 19.52 -0.65 -13.06
C ASP A 127 18.97 -1.71 -14.02
N PHE A 128 18.70 -2.91 -13.50
CA PHE A 128 18.12 -4.01 -14.28
C PHE A 128 16.78 -3.60 -14.90
N PHE A 129 15.85 -3.04 -14.13
CA PHE A 129 14.56 -2.62 -14.69
C PHE A 129 14.70 -1.42 -15.63
N GLU A 130 15.58 -0.46 -15.35
CA GLU A 130 15.86 0.64 -16.29
C GLU A 130 16.40 0.12 -17.64
N ASP A 131 17.28 -0.88 -17.63
CA ASP A 131 17.79 -1.51 -18.84
C ASP A 131 16.69 -2.28 -19.59
N LYS A 132 15.84 -3.01 -18.88
CA LYS A 132 14.73 -3.78 -19.48
C LYS A 132 13.67 -2.86 -20.08
N LEU A 133 13.36 -1.75 -19.42
CA LEU A 133 12.49 -0.71 -19.93
C LEU A 133 12.91 -0.26 -21.33
N VAL A 134 14.22 -0.03 -21.54
CA VAL A 134 14.78 0.41 -22.81
C VAL A 134 14.87 -0.73 -23.82
N MET A 135 15.51 -1.83 -23.44
CA MET A 135 15.94 -2.88 -24.36
C MET A 135 14.80 -3.81 -24.79
N ARG A 136 13.79 -4.00 -23.93
CA ARG A 136 12.71 -4.97 -24.13
C ARG A 136 11.35 -4.32 -24.29
N PHE A 137 11.06 -3.29 -23.49
CA PHE A 137 9.74 -2.68 -23.44
C PHE A 137 9.63 -1.35 -24.20
N HIS A 138 10.70 -0.90 -24.87
CA HIS A 138 10.69 0.29 -25.71
C HIS A 138 10.15 1.55 -25.00
N TYR A 139 10.52 1.75 -23.75
CA TYR A 139 10.04 2.83 -22.85
C TYR A 139 8.57 2.73 -22.41
N ASP A 140 7.89 1.60 -22.67
CA ASP A 140 6.54 1.32 -22.14
C ASP A 140 6.64 0.65 -20.76
N TRP A 141 6.68 1.48 -19.72
CA TRP A 141 6.79 1.01 -18.34
C TRP A 141 5.53 0.25 -17.88
N HIS A 142 4.36 0.45 -18.52
CA HIS A 142 3.15 -0.31 -18.19
C HIS A 142 3.27 -1.76 -18.65
N GLN A 143 3.80 -2.00 -19.86
CA GLN A 143 4.07 -3.37 -20.33
C GLN A 143 5.14 -4.07 -19.50
N GLU A 144 6.15 -3.33 -19.04
CA GLU A 144 7.15 -3.86 -18.13
C GLU A 144 6.56 -4.27 -16.78
N MET A 145 5.72 -3.41 -16.20
CA MET A 145 4.97 -3.72 -14.98
C MET A 145 4.10 -4.95 -15.15
N GLU A 146 3.35 -5.04 -16.26
CA GLU A 146 2.53 -6.20 -16.56
C GLU A 146 3.38 -7.49 -16.62
N HIS A 147 4.57 -7.40 -17.21
CA HIS A 147 5.48 -8.53 -17.29
C HIS A 147 6.00 -8.97 -15.91
N TYR A 148 6.64 -8.08 -15.16
CA TYR A 148 7.33 -8.47 -13.93
C TYR A 148 6.40 -8.68 -12.73
N LEU A 149 5.25 -7.98 -12.66
CA LEU A 149 4.32 -8.15 -11.55
C LEU A 149 3.53 -9.46 -11.62
N PHE A 150 3.22 -9.95 -12.82
CA PHE A 150 2.19 -10.99 -12.99
C PHE A 150 2.69 -12.31 -13.57
N THR A 151 3.99 -12.44 -13.88
CA THR A 151 4.58 -13.67 -14.43
C THR A 151 5.33 -14.49 -13.38
N GLY A 152 5.52 -15.78 -13.66
CA GLY A 152 6.15 -16.74 -12.75
C GLY A 152 5.17 -17.47 -11.83
N ASP A 153 5.68 -18.48 -11.14
CA ASP A 153 4.93 -19.27 -10.16
C ASP A 153 4.75 -18.50 -8.83
N GLU A 154 5.68 -17.59 -8.52
CA GLU A 154 5.68 -16.69 -7.36
C GLU A 154 5.73 -15.22 -7.84
N PRO A 155 4.64 -14.72 -8.45
CA PRO A 155 4.63 -13.41 -9.11
C PRO A 155 4.86 -12.28 -8.10
N LEU A 156 5.60 -11.24 -8.47
CA LEU A 156 5.97 -10.14 -7.56
C LEU A 156 4.75 -9.43 -6.94
N ILE A 157 3.60 -9.42 -7.61
CA ILE A 157 2.35 -8.87 -7.07
C ILE A 157 1.95 -9.50 -5.73
N ASN A 158 2.37 -10.73 -5.44
CA ASN A 158 2.05 -11.44 -4.20
C ASN A 158 2.95 -11.03 -3.01
N GLY A 159 4.04 -10.31 -3.25
CA GLY A 159 4.99 -9.86 -2.24
C GLY A 159 4.94 -8.36 -1.91
N LEU A 160 3.96 -7.61 -2.43
CA LEU A 160 3.97 -6.14 -2.34
C LEU A 160 3.76 -5.58 -0.92
N ILE A 161 3.31 -6.40 0.02
CA ILE A 161 3.12 -6.03 1.43
C ILE A 161 4.39 -6.17 2.29
N GLY A 162 5.47 -6.71 1.73
CA GLY A 162 6.76 -6.76 2.39
C GLY A 162 7.27 -5.36 2.75
N GLY A 163 8.14 -5.27 3.75
CA GLY A 163 8.66 -3.98 4.22
C GLY A 163 7.54 -3.01 4.64
N LEU A 164 6.53 -3.44 5.40
CA LEU A 164 5.34 -2.64 5.77
C LEU A 164 4.49 -2.12 4.59
N GLY A 165 4.65 -2.73 3.41
CA GLY A 165 3.90 -2.38 2.20
C GLY A 165 4.45 -1.17 1.45
N HIS A 166 5.73 -0.81 1.66
CA HIS A 166 6.37 0.24 0.87
C HIS A 166 6.39 -0.03 -0.64
N PRO A 167 6.63 -1.27 -1.14
CA PRO A 167 6.52 -1.56 -2.57
C PRO A 167 5.12 -1.25 -3.11
N LEU A 168 4.09 -1.66 -2.36
CA LEU A 168 2.69 -1.38 -2.71
C LEU A 168 2.40 0.13 -2.78
N ILE A 169 2.81 0.89 -1.76
CA ILE A 169 2.63 2.34 -1.71
C ILE A 169 3.36 3.02 -2.87
N HIS A 170 4.62 2.64 -3.09
CA HIS A 170 5.46 3.23 -4.13
C HIS A 170 4.88 2.97 -5.53
N LEU A 171 4.41 1.74 -5.78
CA LEU A 171 3.73 1.37 -7.01
C LEU A 171 2.44 2.18 -7.22
N GLY A 172 1.67 2.42 -6.15
CA GLY A 172 0.50 3.29 -6.18
C GLY A 172 0.86 4.71 -6.69
N TYR A 173 1.92 5.32 -6.17
CA TYR A 173 2.37 6.62 -6.65
C TYR A 173 2.88 6.58 -8.09
N ALA A 174 3.55 5.51 -8.53
CA ALA A 174 4.00 5.37 -9.91
C ALA A 174 2.85 5.47 -10.91
N PHE A 175 1.74 4.76 -10.65
CA PHE A 175 0.54 4.82 -11.47
C PHE A 175 -0.19 6.17 -11.36
N GLU A 176 -0.39 6.66 -10.14
CA GLU A 176 -1.14 7.91 -9.93
C GLU A 176 -0.44 9.14 -10.50
N MET A 177 0.90 9.17 -10.44
CA MET A 177 1.72 10.26 -10.95
C MET A 177 2.25 10.02 -12.37
N ASP A 178 1.83 8.93 -13.03
CA ASP A 178 2.29 8.54 -14.37
C ASP A 178 3.81 8.72 -14.54
N CYS A 179 4.58 8.09 -13.65
CA CYS A 179 6.01 8.34 -13.49
C CYS A 179 6.83 7.05 -13.57
N LYS A 180 7.58 6.92 -14.67
CA LYS A 180 8.43 5.76 -14.93
C LYS A 180 9.58 5.60 -13.93
N GLU A 181 10.15 6.69 -13.42
CA GLU A 181 11.23 6.61 -12.43
C GLU A 181 10.73 5.94 -11.14
N LEU A 182 9.54 6.34 -10.66
CA LEU A 182 8.84 5.69 -9.55
C LEU A 182 8.45 4.24 -9.88
N ALA A 183 8.13 3.95 -11.14
CA ALA A 183 7.86 2.58 -11.58
C ALA A 183 9.11 1.68 -11.40
N MET A 184 10.29 2.14 -11.82
CA MET A 184 11.53 1.36 -11.67
C MET A 184 11.92 1.19 -10.20
N GLU A 185 11.76 2.25 -9.40
CA GLU A 185 11.93 2.19 -7.95
C GLU A 185 10.94 1.20 -7.29
N ALA A 186 9.68 1.17 -7.73
CA ALA A 186 8.68 0.25 -7.21
C ALA A 186 9.01 -1.21 -7.50
N LEU A 187 9.50 -1.54 -8.69
CA LEU A 187 9.97 -2.90 -9.01
C LEU A 187 11.22 -3.26 -8.19
N GLY A 188 12.17 -2.34 -8.08
CA GLY A 188 13.34 -2.51 -7.21
C GLY A 188 12.94 -2.78 -5.75
N LEU A 189 12.02 -1.97 -5.21
CA LEU A 189 11.45 -2.16 -3.87
C LEU A 189 10.74 -3.50 -3.72
N ALA A 190 9.92 -3.90 -4.70
CA ALA A 190 9.24 -5.19 -4.68
C ALA A 190 10.21 -6.38 -4.65
N CYS A 191 11.38 -6.25 -5.27
CA CYS A 191 12.44 -7.24 -5.19
C CYS A 191 13.16 -7.23 -3.84
N VAL A 192 13.58 -6.07 -3.32
CA VAL A 192 14.39 -6.02 -2.09
C VAL A 192 13.60 -6.21 -0.80
N GLN A 193 12.32 -5.81 -0.81
CA GLN A 193 11.39 -6.03 0.31
C GLN A 193 10.64 -7.37 0.19
N HIS A 194 11.01 -8.24 -0.76
CA HIS A 194 10.41 -9.56 -0.90
C HIS A 194 10.73 -10.41 0.33
N ASP A 195 9.72 -10.69 1.14
CA ASP A 195 9.84 -11.44 2.39
C ASP A 195 8.87 -12.62 2.43
N PHE A 196 8.88 -13.39 3.53
CA PHE A 196 8.09 -14.62 3.71
C PHE A 196 6.57 -14.48 3.53
N LEU A 197 6.00 -13.26 3.55
CA LEU A 197 4.56 -13.06 3.45
C LEU A 197 3.99 -13.48 2.10
N HIS A 198 4.79 -13.48 1.03
CA HIS A 198 4.36 -13.87 -0.32
C HIS A 198 3.76 -15.30 -0.37
N LYS A 199 4.29 -16.21 0.46
CA LYS A 199 3.90 -17.63 0.50
C LYS A 199 2.40 -17.83 0.77
N TYR A 200 1.76 -16.91 1.49
CA TYR A 200 0.34 -17.00 1.84
C TYR A 200 -0.58 -16.83 0.62
N LEU A 201 -0.07 -16.18 -0.43
CA LEU A 201 -0.79 -15.96 -1.68
C LEU A 201 -0.34 -16.92 -2.77
N ASP A 202 0.96 -17.27 -2.79
CA ASP A 202 1.52 -18.23 -3.74
C ASP A 202 0.98 -19.65 -3.48
N ASN A 203 0.92 -20.06 -2.21
CA ASN A 203 0.46 -21.40 -1.84
C ASN A 203 -1.01 -21.40 -1.39
N LYS A 204 -1.87 -21.94 -2.25
CA LYS A 204 -3.31 -22.09 -2.02
C LYS A 204 -3.68 -22.90 -0.76
N SER A 205 -2.79 -23.72 -0.21
CA SER A 205 -3.07 -24.49 1.02
C SER A 205 -3.33 -23.60 2.24
N TYR A 206 -2.84 -22.34 2.22
CA TYR A 206 -3.10 -21.37 3.28
C TYR A 206 -4.52 -20.78 3.23
N THR A 207 -5.17 -20.81 2.06
CA THR A 207 -6.56 -20.41 1.90
C THR A 207 -7.47 -21.60 2.24
N ARG A 208 -8.02 -21.58 3.45
CA ARG A 208 -8.79 -22.71 4.02
C ARG A 208 -10.03 -22.22 4.74
N LYS A 209 -10.96 -23.13 5.02
CA LYS A 209 -12.18 -22.78 5.78
C LYS A 209 -11.81 -22.34 7.20
N ALA A 210 -12.22 -21.12 7.58
CA ALA A 210 -12.06 -20.60 8.93
C ALA A 210 -13.12 -21.16 9.90
N PRO A 211 -12.83 -21.20 11.22
CA PRO A 211 -13.79 -21.65 12.24
C PRO A 211 -14.98 -20.69 12.43
N PHE A 212 -14.85 -19.45 11.97
CA PHE A 212 -15.89 -18.42 11.94
C PHE A 212 -15.72 -17.56 10.68
N THR A 213 -16.75 -16.81 10.31
CA THR A 213 -16.69 -15.85 9.20
C THR A 213 -17.34 -14.53 9.57
N SER A 214 -16.92 -13.45 8.91
CA SER A 214 -17.64 -12.18 8.88
C SER A 214 -17.39 -11.48 7.55
N ALA A 215 -18.39 -10.74 7.08
CA ALA A 215 -18.26 -9.84 5.95
C ALA A 215 -17.61 -8.49 6.32
N SER A 216 -17.54 -8.16 7.61
CA SER A 216 -17.07 -6.88 8.15
C SER A 216 -15.65 -6.99 8.70
N PRO A 217 -14.65 -6.27 8.12
CA PRO A 217 -13.31 -6.17 8.70
C PRO A 217 -13.31 -5.67 10.15
N MET A 218 -14.19 -4.71 10.47
CA MET A 218 -14.29 -4.15 11.82
C MET A 218 -14.79 -5.18 12.85
N ASP A 219 -15.69 -6.08 12.45
CA ASP A 219 -16.17 -7.15 13.34
C ASP A 219 -15.03 -8.13 13.65
N LEU A 220 -14.19 -8.44 12.64
CA LEU A 220 -13.02 -9.29 12.81
C LEU A 220 -11.96 -8.63 13.70
N LEU A 221 -11.67 -7.34 13.50
CA LEU A 221 -10.78 -6.57 14.39
C LEU A 221 -11.32 -6.50 15.82
N THR A 222 -12.62 -6.29 15.98
CA THR A 222 -13.28 -6.26 17.29
C THR A 222 -13.16 -7.61 17.99
N LYS A 223 -13.39 -8.70 17.27
CA LYS A 223 -13.20 -10.06 17.81
C LYS A 223 -11.73 -10.31 18.18
N LEU A 224 -10.80 -9.96 17.29
CA LEU A 224 -9.36 -10.13 17.50
C LEU A 224 -8.86 -9.33 18.71
N SER A 225 -9.37 -8.11 18.92
CA SER A 225 -9.00 -7.28 20.09
C SER A 225 -9.26 -7.93 21.45
N LYS A 226 -10.13 -8.94 21.49
CA LYS A 226 -10.54 -9.67 22.69
C LYS A 226 -10.01 -11.10 22.74
N ASP A 227 -9.17 -11.48 21.78
CA ASP A 227 -8.61 -12.83 21.68
C ASP A 227 -7.40 -12.97 22.60
N ASP A 228 -7.59 -13.70 23.70
CA ASP A 228 -6.62 -13.92 24.78
C ASP A 228 -5.41 -14.76 24.33
N ARG A 229 -5.53 -15.49 23.22
CA ARG A 229 -4.45 -16.27 22.62
C ARG A 229 -3.25 -15.44 22.16
N PHE A 230 -3.38 -14.12 22.13
CA PHE A 230 -2.31 -13.18 21.79
C PHE A 230 -1.87 -12.30 22.97
N ASP A 231 -2.22 -12.62 24.22
CA ASP A 231 -1.90 -11.78 25.39
C ASP A 231 -0.40 -11.75 25.73
N ASP A 232 0.32 -12.81 25.36
CA ASP A 232 1.76 -12.96 25.53
C ASP A 232 2.59 -12.28 24.42
N VAL A 233 1.96 -11.82 23.34
CA VAL A 233 2.61 -11.02 22.28
C VAL A 233 3.17 -9.74 22.89
N ARG A 234 4.48 -9.65 23.06
CA ARG A 234 5.11 -8.47 23.66
C ARG A 234 5.11 -7.31 22.67
N SER A 235 4.85 -6.10 23.15
CA SER A 235 5.10 -4.88 22.37
C SER A 235 6.61 -4.66 22.28
N GLY A 236 7.16 -4.66 21.07
CA GLY A 236 8.60 -4.56 20.83
C GLY A 236 8.93 -4.15 19.38
N ARG A 237 10.20 -4.29 18.97
CA ARG A 237 10.60 -4.08 17.58
C ARG A 237 9.71 -4.92 16.66
N TYR A 238 9.33 -4.33 15.54
CA TYR A 238 8.56 -4.99 14.50
C TYR A 238 9.29 -6.24 14.03
N ASP A 239 8.73 -7.40 14.34
CA ASP A 239 9.18 -8.68 13.83
C ASP A 239 7.94 -9.50 13.47
N LEU A 240 7.41 -9.27 12.27
CA LEU A 240 6.32 -10.09 11.76
C LEU A 240 6.76 -11.55 11.59
N GLU A 241 8.02 -11.81 11.29
CA GLU A 241 8.48 -13.18 11.10
C GLU A 241 8.39 -13.95 12.43
N GLU A 242 8.83 -13.36 13.55
CA GLU A 242 8.65 -13.93 14.88
C GLU A 242 7.16 -14.11 15.21
N LEU A 243 6.32 -13.11 14.93
CA LEU A 243 4.88 -13.19 15.18
C LEU A 243 4.25 -14.36 14.41
N PHE A 244 4.48 -14.42 13.10
CA PHE A 244 3.91 -15.47 12.25
C PHE A 244 4.48 -16.84 12.64
N SER A 245 5.77 -16.96 12.95
CA SER A 245 6.35 -18.23 13.39
C SER A 245 5.64 -18.86 14.61
N LYS A 246 5.07 -18.03 15.49
CA LYS A 246 4.40 -18.48 16.72
C LYS A 246 2.88 -18.59 16.60
N TYR A 247 2.25 -17.67 15.88
CA TYR A 247 0.78 -17.54 15.84
C TYR A 247 0.17 -17.71 14.45
N GLU A 248 0.93 -18.21 13.46
CA GLU A 248 0.48 -18.38 12.06
C GLU A 248 -0.91 -19.01 11.97
N ASP A 249 -1.15 -20.13 12.63
CA ASP A 249 -2.46 -20.81 12.55
C ASP A 249 -3.62 -19.91 13.02
N ILE A 250 -3.41 -19.15 14.09
CA ILE A 250 -4.44 -18.26 14.67
C ILE A 250 -4.63 -17.03 13.80
N ILE A 251 -3.54 -16.41 13.31
CA ILE A 251 -3.62 -15.29 12.35
C ILE A 251 -4.40 -15.72 11.10
N LEU A 252 -4.15 -16.93 10.62
CA LEU A 252 -4.85 -17.49 9.46
C LEU A 252 -6.31 -17.81 9.72
N GLU A 253 -6.75 -18.01 10.97
CA GLU A 253 -8.19 -18.06 11.29
C GLU A 253 -8.86 -16.73 10.91
N TYR A 254 -8.28 -15.59 11.31
CA TYR A 254 -8.82 -14.26 11.01
C TYR A 254 -8.65 -13.85 9.55
N TRP A 255 -7.51 -14.21 8.93
CA TRP A 255 -7.28 -13.94 7.52
C TRP A 255 -8.27 -14.69 6.61
N ASN A 256 -8.59 -15.95 6.95
CA ASN A 256 -9.58 -16.74 6.22
C ASN A 256 -11.03 -16.44 6.63
N ALA A 257 -11.27 -15.85 7.81
CA ALA A 257 -12.60 -15.50 8.27
C ALA A 257 -13.23 -14.32 7.51
N TRP A 258 -12.45 -13.51 6.80
CA TRP A 258 -13.00 -12.44 5.98
C TRP A 258 -13.65 -13.01 4.72
N GLU A 259 -14.98 -13.11 4.76
CA GLU A 259 -15.81 -13.62 3.68
C GLU A 259 -16.14 -12.49 2.72
N ILE A 260 -15.54 -12.48 1.52
CA ILE A 260 -15.82 -11.47 0.50
C ILE A 260 -16.93 -11.98 -0.42
N THR A 261 -18.10 -11.35 -0.38
CA THR A 261 -19.30 -11.65 -1.18
C THR A 261 -19.79 -10.44 -1.97
N ASP A 262 -19.57 -9.22 -1.46
CA ASP A 262 -19.71 -7.95 -2.16
C ASP A 262 -18.35 -7.22 -2.15
N PRO A 263 -17.49 -7.49 -3.15
CA PRO A 263 -16.11 -7.02 -3.15
C PRO A 263 -15.97 -5.50 -3.04
N VAL A 264 -16.86 -4.74 -3.69
CA VAL A 264 -16.80 -3.28 -3.67
C VAL A 264 -17.20 -2.77 -2.28
N LYS A 265 -18.33 -3.23 -1.73
CA LYS A 265 -18.76 -2.77 -0.41
C LYS A 265 -17.77 -3.17 0.68
N GLN A 266 -17.17 -4.34 0.59
CA GLN A 266 -16.25 -4.81 1.61
C GLN A 266 -14.88 -4.16 1.51
N PHE A 267 -14.47 -3.77 0.30
CA PHE A 267 -13.29 -2.94 0.12
C PHE A 267 -13.51 -1.52 0.70
N GLU A 268 -14.69 -0.91 0.54
CA GLU A 268 -15.07 0.33 1.24
C GLU A 268 -14.95 0.17 2.76
N LEU A 269 -15.59 -0.85 3.34
CA LEU A 269 -15.53 -1.13 4.78
C LEU A 269 -14.10 -1.36 5.29
N SER A 270 -13.22 -1.90 4.44
CA SER A 270 -11.82 -2.11 4.78
C SER A 270 -11.04 -0.80 4.90
N GLN A 271 -11.32 0.19 4.05
CA GLN A 271 -10.73 1.53 4.13
C GLN A 271 -11.31 2.33 5.30
N GLU A 272 -12.59 2.18 5.61
CA GLU A 272 -13.19 2.74 6.83
C GLU A 272 -12.50 2.18 8.08
N ALA A 273 -12.27 0.87 8.13
CA ALA A 273 -11.55 0.24 9.23
C ALA A 273 -10.10 0.74 9.35
N ALA A 274 -9.41 0.94 8.23
CA ALA A 274 -8.05 1.50 8.21
C ALA A 274 -8.00 2.92 8.79
N ALA A 275 -8.96 3.78 8.43
CA ALA A 275 -9.08 5.13 8.97
C ALA A 275 -9.38 5.11 10.48
N ALA A 276 -10.31 4.25 10.91
CA ALA A 276 -10.65 4.08 12.32
C ALA A 276 -9.46 3.57 13.15
N LEU A 277 -8.66 2.63 12.61
CA LEU A 277 -7.46 2.14 13.29
C LEU A 277 -6.43 3.25 13.54
N LEU A 278 -6.25 4.18 12.61
CA LEU A 278 -5.34 5.31 12.81
C LEU A 278 -5.88 6.32 13.83
N VAL A 279 -7.15 6.71 13.69
CA VAL A 279 -7.68 7.88 14.42
C VAL A 279 -8.45 7.49 15.69
N ALA A 280 -9.39 6.56 15.58
CA ALA A 280 -10.30 6.21 16.66
C ALA A 280 -9.66 5.34 17.76
N THR A 281 -8.44 4.84 17.56
CA THR A 281 -7.68 4.14 18.62
C THR A 281 -6.97 5.10 19.58
N VAL A 282 -6.89 6.40 19.24
CA VAL A 282 -6.16 7.40 20.02
C VAL A 282 -7.11 8.11 20.98
N LYS A 283 -6.96 7.83 22.28
CA LYS A 283 -7.77 8.49 23.31
C LYS A 283 -7.52 10.01 23.34
N PRO A 284 -8.56 10.85 23.44
CA PRO A 284 -8.43 12.30 23.53
C PRO A 284 -7.41 12.74 24.59
N GLY A 285 -6.56 13.69 24.22
CA GLY A 285 -5.50 14.23 25.08
C GLY A 285 -4.22 13.39 25.18
N THR A 286 -4.20 12.15 24.69
CA THR A 286 -2.97 11.32 24.67
C THR A 286 -2.06 11.63 23.49
N HIS A 287 -2.64 12.08 22.36
CA HIS A 287 -1.92 12.38 21.11
C HIS A 287 -1.11 11.20 20.55
N ALA A 288 -1.43 9.97 20.97
CA ALA A 288 -0.64 8.77 20.75
C ALA A 288 -0.92 8.08 19.41
N PHE A 289 -0.85 8.82 18.29
CA PHE A 289 -0.94 8.22 16.95
C PHE A 289 0.26 7.30 16.70
N ASN A 290 0.02 6.09 16.21
CA ASN A 290 1.07 5.08 16.08
C ASN A 290 1.64 5.00 14.65
N PHE A 291 2.97 5.00 14.56
CA PHE A 291 3.71 4.94 13.29
C PHE A 291 3.35 3.72 12.43
N MET A 292 3.09 2.55 13.02
CA MET A 292 2.76 1.37 12.20
C MET A 292 1.29 1.35 11.79
N LEU A 293 0.37 1.88 12.60
CA LEU A 293 -1.05 1.92 12.24
C LEU A 293 -1.32 2.80 11.01
N VAL A 294 -0.53 3.86 10.80
CA VAL A 294 -0.65 4.69 9.58
C VAL A 294 -0.37 3.87 8.30
N HIS A 295 0.46 2.83 8.38
CA HIS A 295 0.77 1.99 7.22
C HIS A 295 -0.43 1.17 6.77
N ILE A 296 -1.33 0.78 7.69
CA ILE A 296 -2.60 0.13 7.34
C ILE A 296 -3.44 1.07 6.48
N LEU A 297 -3.49 2.35 6.83
CA LEU A 297 -4.21 3.37 6.08
C LEU A 297 -3.56 3.61 4.71
N THR A 298 -2.26 3.89 4.66
CA THR A 298 -1.58 4.23 3.39
C THR A 298 -1.52 3.07 2.40
N THR A 299 -1.33 1.84 2.88
CA THR A 299 -1.38 0.66 2.01
C THR A 299 -2.79 0.35 1.52
N SER A 300 -3.84 0.60 2.31
CA SER A 300 -5.23 0.42 1.83
C SER A 300 -5.55 1.35 0.66
N HIS A 301 -5.05 2.58 0.72
CA HIS A 301 -5.15 3.53 -0.38
C HIS A 301 -4.32 3.14 -1.60
N ALA A 302 -3.13 2.59 -1.39
CA ALA A 302 -2.33 2.07 -2.50
C ALA A 302 -3.04 0.93 -3.25
N VAL A 303 -3.72 0.02 -2.54
CA VAL A 303 -4.61 -0.97 -3.18
C VAL A 303 -5.69 -0.27 -4.00
N ARG A 304 -6.35 0.74 -3.43
CA ARG A 304 -7.41 1.52 -4.11
C ARG A 304 -6.93 2.17 -5.41
N VAL A 305 -5.70 2.68 -5.43
CA VAL A 305 -5.08 3.27 -6.62
C VAL A 305 -4.83 2.20 -7.69
N LEU A 306 -4.37 1.01 -7.30
CA LEU A 306 -3.93 -0.03 -8.23
C LEU A 306 -5.05 -0.90 -8.80
N LEU A 307 -6.17 -1.08 -8.09
CA LEU A 307 -7.28 -1.94 -8.54
C LEU A 307 -7.73 -1.67 -10.00
N PRO A 308 -7.82 -0.43 -10.49
CA PRO A 308 -8.19 -0.16 -11.89
C PRO A 308 -7.11 -0.51 -12.93
N PHE A 309 -5.87 -0.75 -12.52
CA PHE A 309 -4.72 -0.97 -13.41
C PHE A 309 -4.21 -2.40 -13.44
N ILE A 310 -4.64 -3.25 -12.50
CA ILE A 310 -4.22 -4.65 -12.41
C ILE A 310 -5.31 -5.57 -12.96
N PRO A 311 -4.97 -6.78 -13.43
CA PRO A 311 -5.98 -7.74 -13.88
C PRO A 311 -6.95 -8.14 -12.76
N GLU A 312 -8.25 -8.27 -13.08
CA GLU A 312 -9.33 -8.63 -12.14
C GLU A 312 -9.02 -9.83 -11.24
N LYS A 313 -8.28 -10.82 -11.76
CA LYS A 313 -7.87 -12.02 -11.02
C LYS A 313 -7.00 -11.72 -9.79
N TYR A 314 -6.37 -10.54 -9.72
CA TYR A 314 -5.53 -10.11 -8.61
C TYR A 314 -6.22 -9.15 -7.63
N HIS A 315 -7.46 -8.71 -7.89
CA HIS A 315 -8.14 -7.74 -7.02
C HIS A 315 -8.32 -8.30 -5.60
N ILE A 316 -8.95 -9.47 -5.47
CA ILE A 316 -9.14 -10.13 -4.17
C ILE A 316 -7.81 -10.55 -3.55
N PRO A 317 -6.87 -11.21 -4.27
CA PRO A 317 -5.54 -11.48 -3.72
C PRO A 317 -4.85 -10.26 -3.13
N LEU A 318 -4.86 -9.11 -3.80
CA LEU A 318 -4.21 -7.89 -3.32
C LEU A 318 -4.89 -7.34 -2.05
N VAL A 319 -6.23 -7.34 -2.00
CA VAL A 319 -6.97 -6.98 -0.78
C VAL A 319 -6.69 -7.95 0.36
N ARG A 320 -6.54 -9.25 0.08
CA ARG A 320 -6.16 -10.25 1.08
C ARG A 320 -4.73 -10.08 1.57
N GLN A 321 -3.79 -9.66 0.72
CA GLN A 321 -2.44 -9.28 1.14
C GLN A 321 -2.50 -8.11 2.13
N TRP A 322 -3.21 -7.02 1.77
CA TRP A 322 -3.39 -5.90 2.68
C TRP A 322 -4.02 -6.32 4.02
N TRP A 323 -5.01 -7.21 3.99
CA TRP A 323 -5.64 -7.71 5.22
C TRP A 323 -4.66 -8.48 6.11
N LEU A 324 -3.77 -9.28 5.50
CA LEU A 324 -2.73 -10.00 6.23
C LEU A 324 -1.78 -9.02 6.96
N LEU A 325 -1.34 -7.97 6.26
CA LEU A 325 -0.51 -6.91 6.84
C LEU A 325 -1.26 -6.18 7.97
N ALA A 326 -2.53 -5.83 7.76
CA ALA A 326 -3.36 -5.16 8.76
C ALA A 326 -3.49 -6.00 10.04
N LEU A 327 -3.74 -7.31 9.91
CA LEU A 327 -3.79 -8.24 11.05
C LEU A 327 -2.45 -8.30 11.79
N GLY A 328 -1.34 -8.46 11.07
CA GLY A 328 0.00 -8.51 11.66
C GLY A 328 0.32 -7.25 12.47
N ILE A 329 0.16 -6.06 11.87
CA ILE A 329 0.39 -4.78 12.54
C ILE A 329 -0.55 -4.62 13.74
N PHE A 330 -1.84 -4.93 13.59
CA PHE A 330 -2.82 -4.83 14.67
C PHE A 330 -2.42 -5.68 15.87
N ILE A 331 -1.93 -6.90 15.65
CA ILE A 331 -1.49 -7.81 16.71
C ILE A 331 -0.21 -7.29 17.38
N VAL A 332 0.81 -6.89 16.61
CA VAL A 332 2.06 -6.31 17.14
C VAL A 332 1.79 -5.08 18.01
N LYS A 333 0.78 -4.27 17.66
CA LYS A 333 0.35 -3.09 18.41
C LYS A 333 -0.62 -3.37 19.55
N ARG A 334 -0.71 -4.63 20.00
CA ARG A 334 -1.56 -5.05 21.13
C ARG A 334 -3.06 -4.84 20.86
N ARG A 335 -3.46 -4.92 19.59
CA ARG A 335 -4.84 -5.00 19.13
C ARG A 335 -5.73 -3.86 19.66
N PRO A 336 -5.34 -2.58 19.47
CA PRO A 336 -6.03 -1.45 20.05
C PRO A 336 -7.40 -1.29 19.41
N LEU A 337 -8.47 -1.47 20.18
CA LEU A 337 -9.84 -1.39 19.67
C LEU A 337 -10.19 0.07 19.30
N PRO A 338 -10.61 0.35 18.05
CA PRO A 338 -11.14 1.67 17.69
C PRO A 338 -12.39 2.01 18.50
N ASP A 339 -12.44 3.23 19.04
CA ASP A 339 -13.58 3.78 19.77
C ASP A 339 -14.07 5.04 19.04
N PRO A 340 -15.27 5.03 18.43
CA PRO A 340 -15.81 6.18 17.72
C PRO A 340 -15.90 7.46 18.56
N ASP A 341 -16.02 7.34 19.89
CA ASP A 341 -16.08 8.49 20.80
C ASP A 341 -14.74 9.24 20.91
N ASN A 342 -13.65 8.65 20.41
CA ASN A 342 -12.35 9.31 20.31
C ASN A 342 -12.23 10.27 19.12
N VAL A 343 -13.19 10.26 18.18
CA VAL A 343 -13.23 11.15 17.02
C VAL A 343 -14.09 12.38 17.33
N ASP A 344 -13.72 13.54 16.80
CA ASP A 344 -14.49 14.77 16.92
C ASP A 344 -15.91 14.54 16.41
N SER A 345 -16.91 15.01 17.15
CA SER A 345 -18.33 14.86 16.79
C SER A 345 -18.89 16.03 15.96
N ASP A 346 -18.12 17.10 15.82
CA ASP A 346 -18.50 18.32 15.10
C ASP A 346 -17.28 18.93 14.40
N THR A 347 -17.46 19.32 13.14
CA THR A 347 -16.43 19.97 12.33
C THR A 347 -16.09 21.37 12.86
N LYS A 348 -16.97 22.00 13.65
CA LYS A 348 -16.84 23.38 14.15
C LYS A 348 -16.58 24.36 13.00
N GLN A 349 -17.31 24.18 11.89
CA GLN A 349 -17.22 24.98 10.66
C GLN A 349 -15.87 24.88 9.92
N ARG A 350 -15.00 23.91 10.25
CA ARG A 350 -13.76 23.63 9.52
C ARG A 350 -14.02 22.60 8.43
N GLY A 351 -13.49 22.84 7.24
CA GLY A 351 -13.60 21.93 6.11
C GLY A 351 -12.24 21.45 5.61
N TRP A 352 -12.23 20.78 4.46
CA TRP A 352 -11.00 20.25 3.84
C TRP A 352 -9.93 21.31 3.60
N ASN A 353 -10.28 22.58 3.32
CA ASN A 353 -9.30 23.66 3.20
C ASN A 353 -8.45 23.84 4.47
N TYR A 354 -9.04 23.66 5.66
CA TYR A 354 -8.29 23.73 6.93
C TYR A 354 -7.37 22.52 7.08
N VAL A 355 -7.85 21.32 6.74
CA VAL A 355 -7.07 20.09 6.79
C VAL A 355 -5.88 20.13 5.83
N GLU A 356 -6.09 20.62 4.60
CA GLU A 356 -5.06 20.81 3.58
C GLU A 356 -4.02 21.85 4.02
N ASP A 357 -4.46 22.98 4.58
CA ASP A 357 -3.58 23.99 5.16
C ASP A 357 -2.67 23.37 6.24
N LYS A 358 -3.24 22.56 7.14
CA LYS A 358 -2.45 21.83 8.15
C LYS A 358 -1.46 20.85 7.53
N ALA A 359 -1.80 20.21 6.43
CA ALA A 359 -0.90 19.26 5.80
C ALA A 359 0.36 19.93 5.21
N VAL A 360 0.25 21.15 4.67
CA VAL A 360 1.37 21.80 3.96
C VAL A 360 1.98 23.01 4.67
N ASN A 361 1.32 23.56 5.69
CA ASN A 361 1.79 24.74 6.43
C ASN A 361 2.02 24.50 7.93
N SER A 362 1.83 23.29 8.46
CA SER A 362 2.12 22.99 9.88
C SER A 362 3.59 22.64 10.11
N ASP A 363 3.97 22.56 11.39
CA ASP A 363 5.29 22.06 11.82
C ASP A 363 5.56 20.60 11.39
N TRP A 364 4.51 19.87 10.95
CA TRP A 364 4.59 18.49 10.49
C TRP A 364 4.53 18.36 8.96
N ALA A 365 4.60 19.48 8.22
CA ALA A 365 4.50 19.47 6.76
C ALA A 365 5.63 18.73 6.04
N THR A 366 6.73 18.46 6.75
CA THR A 366 7.86 17.64 6.26
C THR A 366 7.85 16.22 6.82
N ASP A 367 6.81 15.79 7.55
CA ASP A 367 6.66 14.39 7.99
C ASP A 367 5.87 13.60 6.94
N ALA A 368 6.55 12.67 6.27
CA ALA A 368 5.96 11.92 5.16
C ALA A 368 4.70 11.15 5.57
N HIS A 369 4.67 10.58 6.77
CA HIS A 369 3.54 9.77 7.24
C HIS A 369 2.34 10.65 7.58
N TYR A 370 2.57 11.83 8.16
CA TYR A 370 1.54 12.80 8.51
C TYR A 370 0.83 13.31 7.26
N VAL A 371 1.61 13.76 6.26
CA VAL A 371 1.06 14.28 5.00
C VAL A 371 0.34 13.17 4.22
N LYS A 372 0.92 11.96 4.15
CA LYS A 372 0.26 10.79 3.55
C LYS A 372 -1.08 10.48 4.20
N ALA A 373 -1.15 10.44 5.53
CA ALA A 373 -2.38 10.11 6.26
C ALA A 373 -3.52 11.07 5.91
N ILE A 374 -3.24 12.38 5.91
CA ILE A 374 -4.21 13.42 5.55
C ILE A 374 -4.69 13.25 4.11
N ARG A 375 -3.73 13.04 3.19
CA ARG A 375 -4.02 12.80 1.77
C ARG A 375 -4.94 11.60 1.59
N VAL A 376 -4.68 10.50 2.29
CA VAL A 376 -5.49 9.28 2.18
C VAL A 376 -6.90 9.48 2.72
N LEU A 377 -7.08 10.12 3.89
CA LEU A 377 -8.41 10.41 4.42
C LEU A 377 -9.24 11.26 3.45
N LYS A 378 -8.60 12.24 2.79
CA LYS A 378 -9.24 13.05 1.75
C LYS A 378 -9.64 12.26 0.51
N GLU A 379 -8.80 11.33 0.04
CA GLU A 379 -9.12 10.54 -1.14
C GLU A 379 -10.14 9.43 -0.88
N ALA A 380 -10.16 8.89 0.34
CA ALA A 380 -11.20 7.98 0.79
C ALA A 380 -12.58 8.67 0.81
N SER A 381 -12.66 9.91 1.31
CA SER A 381 -13.91 10.69 1.31
C SER A 381 -14.43 11.00 -0.09
N LYS A 382 -13.54 11.24 -1.06
CA LYS A 382 -13.91 11.40 -2.48
C LYS A 382 -14.38 10.09 -3.11
N THR A 383 -13.72 8.98 -2.80
CA THR A 383 -14.03 7.66 -3.38
C THR A 383 -15.39 7.15 -2.92
N TRP A 384 -15.64 7.21 -1.61
CA TRP A 384 -16.79 6.55 -0.98
C TRP A 384 -17.91 7.52 -0.61
N GLY A 385 -17.66 8.82 -0.76
CA GLY A 385 -18.48 9.87 -0.17
C GLY A 385 -18.12 10.09 1.30
N ASP A 386 -18.65 11.18 1.87
CA ASP A 386 -18.37 11.56 3.25
C ASP A 386 -19.67 11.69 4.05
N VAL A 387 -20.39 10.57 4.19
CA VAL A 387 -21.67 10.55 4.90
C VAL A 387 -21.45 10.91 6.36
N HIS A 388 -22.15 11.94 6.82
CA HIS A 388 -21.97 12.54 8.16
C HIS A 388 -20.56 13.08 8.43
N ASP A 389 -19.84 13.52 7.39
CA ASP A 389 -18.49 14.08 7.49
C ASP A 389 -17.49 13.15 8.18
N ARG A 390 -17.69 11.82 8.12
CA ARG A 390 -16.89 10.83 8.84
C ARG A 390 -15.38 10.96 8.59
N TYR A 391 -14.97 11.04 7.32
CA TYR A 391 -13.56 11.15 6.95
C TYR A 391 -13.01 12.54 7.26
N LEU A 392 -13.82 13.60 7.03
CA LEU A 392 -13.45 14.96 7.43
C LEU A 392 -13.24 15.08 8.94
N LEU A 393 -14.13 14.53 9.76
CA LEU A 393 -14.00 14.50 11.22
C LEU A 393 -12.77 13.71 11.66
N ALA A 394 -12.52 12.54 11.06
CA ALA A 394 -11.29 11.79 11.31
C ALA A 394 -10.02 12.60 10.96
N ALA A 395 -10.03 13.32 9.83
CA ALA A 395 -8.92 14.15 9.41
C ALA A 395 -8.74 15.37 10.34
N LEU A 396 -9.83 16.04 10.75
CA LEU A 396 -9.80 17.14 11.71
C LEU A 396 -9.23 16.69 13.06
N THR A 397 -9.73 15.56 13.59
CA THR A 397 -9.19 14.96 14.82
C THR A 397 -7.71 14.65 14.68
N PHE A 398 -7.29 14.07 13.56
CA PHE A 398 -5.88 13.78 13.30
C PHE A 398 -5.02 15.05 13.29
N VAL A 399 -5.34 16.05 12.45
CA VAL A 399 -4.48 17.23 12.29
C VAL A 399 -4.42 18.12 13.53
N ASP A 400 -5.50 18.19 14.32
CA ASP A 400 -5.55 19.01 15.54
C ASP A 400 -4.87 18.35 16.74
N ASN A 401 -4.77 17.02 16.74
CA ASN A 401 -4.24 16.26 17.87
C ASN A 401 -2.87 15.64 17.60
N PHE A 402 -2.33 15.72 16.39
CA PHE A 402 -1.03 15.14 16.08
C PHE A 402 0.11 15.91 16.78
N LYS A 403 0.92 15.19 17.57
CA LYS A 403 2.10 15.74 18.27
C LYS A 403 3.36 14.89 18.04
N GLY A 404 3.43 14.23 16.89
CA GLY A 404 4.46 13.26 16.55
C GLY A 404 4.00 11.81 16.73
N TRP A 405 4.78 10.89 16.17
CA TRP A 405 4.49 9.46 16.17
C TRP A 405 4.88 8.78 17.48
N THR A 406 4.05 7.82 17.90
CA THR A 406 4.40 6.80 18.89
C THR A 406 4.80 5.50 18.19
N TYR A 407 5.65 4.71 18.83
CA TYR A 407 6.22 3.48 18.26
C TYR A 407 5.72 2.24 18.96
#